data_AF-A0A963VW45-F1
#
_entry.id   AF-A0A963VW45-F1
#
_cell.length_a   1.000
_cell.length_b   1.000
_cell.length_c   1.000
_cell.angle_alpha   90.00
_cell.angle_beta   90.00
_cell.angle_gamma   90.00
#
_symmetry.space_group_name_H-M   'P 1'
#
loop_
_entity.id
_entity.type
_entity.pdbx_description
1 polymer ?
#
loop_
_entity_poly.entity_id
_entity_poly.type
_entity_poly.pdbx_seq_one_letter_code
_entity_poly.pdbx_strand_id
1 'polypeptide(L)'
;DLERAFASLKGAESILEGFVDFDCEISVIAARSRDGEIRAYDPARNIHRNGILDTSRLPSGVPSATIAAAKEIASDILSALGYVGVIGIEFFVLRDGSLVVNEMAPRVHNSGHWTEAACAVSQFEQHVRAVCGWPLGDPSRHSDCIMENLIGQDVDRFDSLLGKPGLSIHLYGKSETRPGRKMGHFTRLTGPAS
;
A
#
# COMPACT_ATOMS: atom_id res chain seq x y z
N ASP A 1 -11.32 27.83 8.75
CA ASP A 1 -10.83 29.21 8.81
C ASP A 1 -9.53 29.28 8.03
N LEU A 2 -9.52 30.01 6.91
CA LEU A 2 -8.41 30.10 5.96
C LEU A 2 -7.17 30.76 6.58
N GLU A 3 -7.35 31.76 7.44
CA GLU A 3 -6.25 32.48 8.08
C GLU A 3 -5.48 31.54 9.02
N ARG A 4 -6.21 30.75 9.81
CA ARG A 4 -5.62 29.71 10.66
C ARG A 4 -4.89 28.64 9.85
N ALA A 5 -5.47 28.18 8.75
CA ALA A 5 -4.83 27.18 7.88
C ALA A 5 -3.54 27.73 7.28
N PHE A 6 -3.55 28.95 6.73
CA PHE A 6 -2.38 29.59 6.15
C PHE A 6 -1.29 29.86 7.21
N ALA A 7 -1.67 30.37 8.38
CA ALA A 7 -0.74 30.57 9.50
C ALA A 7 -0.11 29.26 9.98
N SER A 8 -0.83 28.13 9.90
CA SER A 8 -0.30 26.81 10.30
C SER A 8 0.85 26.31 9.40
N LEU A 9 0.93 26.81 8.16
CA LEU A 9 2.03 26.52 7.24
C LEU A 9 3.35 27.17 7.66
N LYS A 10 3.32 28.18 8.55
CA LYS A 10 4.51 28.87 9.10
C LYS A 10 5.47 29.40 8.02
N GLY A 11 4.95 29.79 6.86
CA GLY A 11 5.74 30.29 5.73
C GLY A 11 6.56 29.21 5.00
N ALA A 12 6.28 27.92 5.24
CA ALA A 12 6.89 26.85 4.48
C ALA A 12 6.42 26.85 3.01
N GLU A 13 7.33 26.50 2.10
CA GLU A 13 6.96 26.24 0.71
C GLU A 13 5.87 25.16 0.67
N SER A 14 4.80 25.44 -0.07
CA SER A 14 3.57 24.66 -0.03
C SER A 14 2.99 24.54 -1.43
N ILE A 15 2.38 23.39 -1.71
CA ILE A 15 1.60 23.14 -2.93
C ILE A 15 0.12 23.21 -2.57
N LEU A 16 -0.67 23.90 -3.37
CA LEU A 16 -2.13 23.92 -3.26
C LEU A 16 -2.71 23.12 -4.43
N GLU A 17 -3.47 22.08 -4.10
CA GLU A 17 -4.10 21.19 -5.07
C GLU A 17 -5.62 21.25 -4.94
N GLY A 18 -6.31 20.94 -6.04
CA GLY A 18 -7.76 20.83 -6.04
C GLY A 18 -8.22 19.62 -5.23
N PHE A 19 -9.35 19.74 -4.52
CA PHE A 19 -9.94 18.59 -3.85
C PHE A 19 -10.48 17.61 -4.90
N VAL A 20 -10.00 16.36 -4.86
CA VAL A 20 -10.43 15.31 -5.79
C VAL A 20 -11.69 14.63 -5.23
N ASP A 21 -12.81 14.68 -5.96
CA ASP A 21 -14.01 13.87 -5.64
C ASP A 21 -13.82 12.44 -6.17
N PHE A 22 -13.24 11.58 -5.33
CA PHE A 22 -12.96 10.18 -5.65
C PHE A 22 -13.98 9.23 -5.02
N ASP A 23 -14.21 8.09 -5.67
CA ASP A 23 -15.05 7.00 -5.14
C ASP A 23 -14.28 6.16 -4.13
N CYS A 24 -13.01 5.86 -4.42
CA CYS A 24 -12.17 5.11 -3.51
C CYS A 24 -10.67 5.35 -3.73
N GLU A 25 -9.88 4.84 -2.80
CA GLU A 25 -8.42 4.86 -2.86
C GLU A 25 -7.92 3.46 -3.16
N ILE A 26 -6.96 3.35 -4.08
CA ILE A 26 -6.20 2.13 -4.30
C ILE A 26 -4.69 2.42 -4.24
N SER A 27 -3.89 1.39 -4.05
CA SER A 27 -2.44 1.50 -4.25
C SER A 27 -1.88 0.31 -5.00
N VAL A 28 -0.91 0.56 -5.87
CA VAL A 28 -0.12 -0.46 -6.54
C VAL A 28 1.26 -0.53 -5.89
N ILE A 29 1.69 -1.74 -5.56
CA ILE A 29 3.08 -2.03 -5.25
C ILE A 29 3.72 -2.56 -6.52
N ALA A 30 4.81 -1.94 -6.97
CA ALA A 30 5.51 -2.35 -8.17
C ALA A 30 7.01 -2.39 -7.93
N ALA A 31 7.69 -3.31 -8.59
CA ALA A 31 9.13 -3.47 -8.56
C ALA A 31 9.71 -3.31 -9.95
N ARG A 32 10.88 -2.68 -10.05
CA ARG A 32 11.71 -2.63 -11.26
C ARG A 32 13.11 -3.15 -10.95
N SER A 33 13.59 -4.11 -11.75
CA SER A 33 14.93 -4.67 -11.63
C SER A 33 15.98 -3.76 -12.28
N ARG A 34 17.26 -4.08 -12.06
CA ARG A 34 18.39 -3.38 -12.72
C ARG A 34 18.34 -3.48 -14.24
N ASP A 35 17.84 -4.59 -14.78
CA ASP A 35 17.71 -4.84 -16.21
C ASP A 35 16.40 -4.28 -16.80
N GLY A 36 15.61 -3.59 -15.97
CA GLY A 36 14.37 -2.94 -16.39
C GLY A 36 13.14 -3.83 -16.43
N GLU A 37 13.22 -5.08 -15.96
CA GLU A 37 12.04 -5.93 -15.75
C GLU A 37 11.12 -5.29 -14.71
N ILE A 38 9.83 -5.22 -14.99
CA ILE A 38 8.81 -4.68 -14.07
C ILE A 38 7.80 -5.75 -13.69
N ARG A 39 7.46 -5.80 -12.40
CA ARG A 39 6.39 -6.64 -11.84
C ARG A 39 5.54 -5.82 -10.88
N ALA A 40 4.23 -5.92 -10.99
CA ALA A 40 3.29 -5.21 -10.14
C ALA A 40 2.31 -6.17 -9.45
N TYR A 41 2.11 -5.98 -8.16
CA TYR A 41 1.09 -6.67 -7.36
C TYR A 41 -0.31 -6.16 -7.71
N ASP A 42 -1.33 -6.92 -7.32
CA ASP A 42 -2.72 -6.46 -7.44
C ASP A 42 -2.94 -5.16 -6.64
N PRO A 43 -3.71 -4.20 -7.18
CA PRO A 43 -4.01 -2.97 -6.45
C PRO A 43 -4.88 -3.29 -5.24
N ALA A 44 -4.43 -2.87 -4.06
CA ALA A 44 -5.21 -2.96 -2.83
C ALA A 44 -6.17 -1.77 -2.73
N ARG A 45 -7.41 -1.99 -2.30
CA ARG A 45 -8.30 -0.89 -1.89
C ARG A 45 -7.92 -0.47 -0.48
N ASN A 46 -7.62 0.82 -0.32
CA ASN A 46 -7.16 1.40 0.94
C ASN A 46 -8.26 2.21 1.60
N ILE A 47 -8.29 2.17 2.92
CA ILE A 47 -9.15 3.02 3.75
C ILE A 47 -8.23 3.77 4.70
N HIS A 48 -8.27 5.10 4.63
CA HIS A 48 -7.57 5.99 5.55
C HIS A 48 -8.51 6.51 6.63
N ARG A 49 -8.01 6.61 7.86
CA ARG A 49 -8.69 7.27 8.99
C ARG A 49 -7.75 8.30 9.59
N ASN A 50 -8.19 9.55 9.65
CA ASN A 50 -7.38 10.68 10.15
C ASN A 50 -6.01 10.79 9.43
N GLY A 51 -5.98 10.52 8.12
CA GLY A 51 -4.74 10.55 7.32
C GLY A 51 -3.79 9.37 7.55
N ILE A 52 -4.21 8.33 8.26
CA ILE A 52 -3.41 7.12 8.51
C ILE A 52 -4.10 5.93 7.84
N LEU A 53 -3.33 5.12 7.10
CA LEU A 53 -3.84 3.88 6.51
C LEU A 53 -4.35 2.96 7.62
N ASP A 54 -5.62 2.61 7.55
CA ASP A 54 -6.30 1.73 8.51
C ASP A 54 -6.35 0.30 7.95
N THR A 55 -6.87 0.14 6.73
CA THR A 55 -7.08 -1.17 6.10
C THR A 55 -6.66 -1.18 4.63
N SER A 56 -6.06 -2.28 4.16
CA SER A 56 -5.87 -2.62 2.75
C SER A 56 -6.60 -3.93 2.41
N ARG A 57 -7.44 -3.93 1.35
CA ARG A 57 -8.30 -5.07 0.97
C ARG A 57 -8.01 -5.57 -0.44
N LEU A 58 -7.91 -6.90 -0.57
CA LEU A 58 -7.76 -7.61 -1.83
C LEU A 58 -8.84 -8.69 -1.96
N PRO A 59 -9.59 -8.74 -3.07
CA PRO A 59 -9.51 -7.84 -4.23
C PRO A 59 -9.96 -6.40 -3.90
N SER A 60 -9.49 -5.42 -4.68
CA SER A 60 -9.85 -4.01 -4.49
C SER A 60 -11.30 -3.68 -4.85
N GLY A 61 -11.98 -4.56 -5.60
CA GLY A 61 -13.36 -4.39 -6.04
C GLY A 61 -13.55 -3.31 -7.13
N VAL A 62 -12.47 -2.72 -7.65
CA VAL A 62 -12.54 -1.82 -8.81
C VAL A 62 -12.58 -2.63 -10.11
N PRO A 63 -13.08 -2.06 -11.23
CA PRO A 63 -13.13 -2.75 -12.52
C PRO A 63 -11.76 -3.26 -12.98
N SER A 64 -11.73 -4.36 -13.73
CA SER A 64 -10.49 -4.93 -14.27
C SER A 64 -9.72 -3.94 -15.17
N ALA A 65 -10.43 -3.07 -15.90
CA ALA A 65 -9.83 -2.00 -16.68
C ALA A 65 -9.07 -0.99 -15.81
N THR A 66 -9.64 -0.60 -14.65
CA THR A 66 -8.99 0.27 -13.66
C THR A 66 -7.75 -0.40 -13.05
N ILE A 67 -7.82 -1.72 -12.78
CA ILE A 67 -6.67 -2.49 -12.29
C ILE A 67 -5.53 -2.46 -13.31
N ALA A 68 -5.84 -2.74 -14.58
CA ALA A 68 -4.85 -2.74 -15.65
C ALA A 68 -4.21 -1.35 -15.81
N ALA A 69 -5.02 -0.29 -15.85
CA ALA A 69 -4.55 1.08 -15.96
C ALA A 69 -3.63 1.47 -14.78
N ALA A 70 -3.97 1.08 -13.54
CA ALA A 70 -3.14 1.39 -12.38
C ALA A 70 -1.75 0.71 -12.45
N LYS A 71 -1.70 -0.54 -12.93
CA LYS A 71 -0.44 -1.27 -13.14
C LYS A 71 0.38 -0.68 -14.29
N GLU A 72 -0.28 -0.23 -15.36
CA GLU A 72 0.37 0.45 -16.49
C GLU A 72 1.00 1.78 -16.06
N ILE A 73 0.25 2.65 -15.35
CA ILE A 73 0.78 3.90 -14.81
C ILE A 73 1.98 3.64 -13.88
N ALA A 74 1.92 2.61 -13.04
CA ALA A 74 3.04 2.23 -12.18
C ALA A 74 4.28 1.82 -13.00
N SER A 75 4.08 1.09 -14.10
CA SER A 75 5.15 0.71 -15.03
C SER A 75 5.77 1.92 -15.74
N ASP A 76 4.94 2.87 -16.18
CA ASP A 76 5.39 4.10 -16.83
C ASP A 76 6.21 4.97 -15.89
N ILE A 77 5.75 5.14 -14.64
CA ILE A 77 6.49 5.88 -13.59
C ILE A 77 7.85 5.22 -13.34
N LEU A 78 7.88 3.91 -13.12
CA LEU A 78 9.12 3.17 -12.87
C LEU A 78 10.11 3.29 -14.04
N SER A 79 9.60 3.22 -15.27
CA SER A 79 10.40 3.32 -16.49
C SER A 79 10.95 4.72 -16.68
N ALA A 80 10.11 5.76 -16.56
CA ALA A 80 10.51 7.16 -16.70
C ALA A 80 11.56 7.58 -15.67
N LEU A 81 11.46 7.06 -14.43
CA LEU A 81 12.42 7.34 -13.37
C LEU A 81 13.69 6.47 -13.45
N GLY A 82 13.71 5.42 -14.28
CA GLY A 82 14.78 4.42 -14.27
C GLY A 82 15.00 3.77 -12.90
N TYR A 83 13.95 3.69 -12.08
CA TYR A 83 14.05 3.30 -10.67
C TYR A 83 14.44 1.82 -10.51
N VAL A 84 15.15 1.49 -9.43
CA VAL A 84 15.52 0.11 -9.07
C VAL A 84 15.06 -0.16 -7.64
N GLY A 85 14.27 -1.21 -7.46
CA GLY A 85 13.65 -1.55 -6.18
C GLY A 85 12.14 -1.56 -6.27
N VAL A 86 11.49 -1.33 -5.13
CA VAL A 86 10.03 -1.32 -4.97
C VAL A 86 9.56 0.10 -4.73
N ILE A 87 8.43 0.43 -5.32
CA ILE A 87 7.69 1.67 -5.12
C ILE A 87 6.23 1.35 -4.74
N GLY A 88 5.67 2.11 -3.81
CA GLY A 88 4.23 2.17 -3.58
C GLY A 88 3.67 3.40 -4.29
N ILE A 89 2.62 3.25 -5.06
CA ILE A 89 1.94 4.36 -5.76
C ILE A 89 0.49 4.35 -5.33
N GLU A 90 0.02 5.47 -4.81
CA GLU A 90 -1.35 5.66 -4.36
C GLU A 90 -2.16 6.39 -5.42
N PHE A 91 -3.42 5.97 -5.58
CA PHE A 91 -4.33 6.51 -6.55
C PHE A 91 -5.67 6.84 -5.91
N PHE A 92 -6.24 7.94 -6.36
CA PHE A 92 -7.67 8.18 -6.29
C PHE A 92 -8.35 7.58 -7.52
N VAL A 93 -9.38 6.77 -7.28
CA VAL A 93 -10.24 6.22 -8.33
C VAL A 93 -11.49 7.08 -8.41
N LEU A 94 -11.74 7.69 -9.56
CA LEU A 94 -12.92 8.53 -9.78
C LEU A 94 -14.16 7.68 -10.07
N ARG A 95 -15.34 8.31 -10.04
CA ARG A 95 -16.64 7.63 -10.22
C ARG A 95 -16.80 6.93 -11.58
N ASP A 96 -16.06 7.36 -12.60
CA ASP A 96 -16.03 6.75 -13.93
C ASP A 96 -14.95 5.65 -14.08
N GLY A 97 -14.20 5.37 -13.01
CA GLY A 97 -13.11 4.39 -12.99
C GLY A 97 -11.76 4.92 -13.47
N SER A 98 -11.67 6.21 -13.84
CA SER A 98 -10.40 6.86 -14.15
C SER A 98 -9.55 7.08 -12.89
N LEU A 99 -8.25 7.30 -13.09
CA LEU A 99 -7.25 7.33 -12.02
C LEU A 99 -6.56 8.68 -11.95
N VAL A 100 -6.37 9.17 -10.73
CA VAL A 100 -5.49 10.29 -10.40
C VAL A 100 -4.40 9.75 -9.46
N VAL A 101 -3.13 9.92 -9.82
CA VAL A 101 -2.01 9.59 -8.91
C VAL A 101 -2.02 10.60 -7.77
N ASN A 102 -2.05 10.11 -6.54
CA ASN A 102 -2.00 10.92 -5.32
C ASN A 102 -0.56 11.13 -4.88
N GLU A 103 0.13 10.05 -4.51
CA GLU A 103 1.52 10.09 -4.08
C GLU A 103 2.29 8.83 -4.49
N MET A 104 3.62 8.91 -4.38
CA MET A 104 4.49 7.75 -4.52
C MET A 104 5.51 7.69 -3.39
N ALA A 105 5.77 6.48 -2.90
CA ALA A 105 6.78 6.17 -1.91
C ALA A 105 7.87 5.31 -2.56
N PRO A 106 9.08 5.84 -2.84
CA PRO A 106 10.19 5.11 -3.45
C PRO A 106 10.87 4.18 -2.43
N ARG A 107 10.08 3.22 -1.93
CA ARG A 107 10.43 2.19 -0.96
C ARG A 107 9.28 1.18 -0.88
N VAL A 108 9.49 0.10 -0.13
CA VAL A 108 8.38 -0.72 0.37
C VAL A 108 7.35 0.15 1.09
N HIS A 109 6.07 -0.23 0.96
CA HIS A 109 4.95 0.58 1.37
C HIS A 109 4.03 -0.15 2.35
N ASN A 110 3.35 0.59 3.22
CA ASN A 110 2.52 -0.02 4.26
C ASN A 110 1.35 -0.81 3.66
N SER A 111 0.71 -0.27 2.62
CA SER A 111 -0.36 -0.94 1.88
C SER A 111 0.11 -2.18 1.10
N GLY A 112 1.40 -2.52 1.14
CA GLY A 112 1.95 -3.74 0.56
C GLY A 112 2.23 -4.85 1.58
N HIS A 113 2.05 -4.64 2.89
CA HIS A 113 2.42 -5.65 3.89
C HIS A 113 1.55 -6.92 3.79
N TRP A 114 0.35 -6.82 3.21
CA TRP A 114 -0.49 -7.99 2.90
C TRP A 114 0.24 -9.06 2.06
N THR A 115 1.21 -8.65 1.23
CA THR A 115 2.01 -9.57 0.40
C THR A 115 2.82 -10.58 1.21
N GLU A 116 3.12 -10.29 2.49
CA GLU A 116 3.83 -11.22 3.39
C GLU A 116 3.00 -12.48 3.68
N ALA A 117 1.66 -12.38 3.65
CA ALA A 117 0.77 -13.49 4.00
C ALA A 117 0.01 -14.07 2.80
N ALA A 118 -0.16 -13.30 1.72
CA ALA A 118 -1.00 -13.67 0.58
C ALA A 118 -0.27 -13.85 -0.75
N CYS A 119 1.05 -13.63 -0.80
CA CYS A 119 1.89 -13.87 -1.97
C CYS A 119 3.03 -14.85 -1.65
N ALA A 120 3.51 -15.56 -2.66
CA ALA A 120 4.72 -16.38 -2.51
C ALA A 120 5.97 -15.52 -2.30
N VAL A 121 6.01 -14.33 -2.90
CA VAL A 121 7.11 -13.36 -2.76
C VAL A 121 6.55 -12.05 -2.24
N SER A 122 6.98 -11.64 -1.04
CA SER A 122 6.56 -10.37 -0.42
C SER A 122 7.23 -9.19 -1.11
N GLN A 123 6.65 -7.99 -0.94
CA GLN A 123 7.28 -6.76 -1.44
C GLN A 123 8.71 -6.55 -0.91
N PHE A 124 9.03 -7.09 0.27
CA PHE A 124 10.35 -6.95 0.88
C PHE A 124 11.37 -7.84 0.17
N GLU A 125 11.02 -9.10 -0.06
CA GLU A 125 11.87 -10.00 -0.84
C GLU A 125 11.98 -9.50 -2.29
N GLN A 126 10.89 -9.03 -2.88
CA GLN A 126 10.88 -8.44 -4.22
C GLN A 126 11.81 -7.22 -4.32
N HIS A 127 11.82 -6.37 -3.29
CA HIS A 127 12.75 -5.26 -3.18
C HIS A 127 14.19 -5.75 -3.17
N VAL A 128 14.52 -6.75 -2.33
CA VAL A 128 15.86 -7.36 -2.27
C VAL A 128 16.26 -7.94 -3.62
N ARG A 129 15.38 -8.70 -4.29
CA ARG A 129 15.64 -9.26 -5.62
C ARG A 129 15.99 -8.16 -6.63
N ALA A 130 15.17 -7.11 -6.69
CA ALA A 130 15.37 -5.98 -7.58
C ALA A 130 16.72 -5.28 -7.33
N VAL A 131 17.04 -4.95 -6.06
CA VAL A 131 18.28 -4.23 -5.74
C VAL A 131 19.51 -5.12 -5.86
N CYS A 132 19.41 -6.44 -5.66
CA CYS A 132 20.53 -7.39 -5.82
C CYS A 132 20.76 -7.81 -7.28
N GLY A 133 19.86 -7.48 -8.20
CA GLY A 133 19.93 -7.93 -9.60
C GLY A 133 19.54 -9.39 -9.78
N TRP A 134 18.67 -9.92 -8.91
CA TRP A 134 18.07 -11.25 -9.08
C TRP A 134 16.79 -11.16 -9.90
N PRO A 135 16.36 -12.27 -10.53
CA PRO A 135 15.06 -12.34 -11.20
C PRO A 135 13.93 -11.93 -10.26
N LEU A 136 13.03 -11.08 -10.76
CA LEU A 136 11.85 -10.69 -10.00
C LEU A 136 10.94 -11.90 -9.75
N GLY A 137 10.32 -11.94 -8.57
CA GLY A 137 9.34 -12.96 -8.22
C GLY A 137 8.00 -12.72 -8.90
N ASP A 138 7.18 -13.78 -8.94
CA ASP A 138 5.78 -13.71 -9.35
C ASP A 138 4.98 -12.93 -8.29
N PRO A 139 4.39 -11.77 -8.65
CA PRO A 139 3.62 -10.95 -7.71
C PRO A 139 2.19 -11.48 -7.50
N SER A 140 1.82 -12.62 -8.10
CA SER A 140 0.50 -13.21 -7.96
C SER A 140 0.21 -13.57 -6.50
N ARG A 141 -0.98 -13.18 -6.05
CA ARG A 141 -1.49 -13.57 -4.75
C ARG A 141 -2.13 -14.95 -4.84
N HIS A 142 -1.90 -15.80 -3.84
CA HIS A 142 -2.58 -17.10 -3.73
C HIS A 142 -3.91 -16.99 -2.96
N SER A 143 -4.13 -15.88 -2.25
CA SER A 143 -5.31 -15.67 -1.41
C SER A 143 -5.85 -14.25 -1.49
N ASP A 144 -7.16 -14.11 -1.36
CA ASP A 144 -7.82 -12.85 -1.00
C ASP A 144 -7.47 -12.52 0.45
N CYS A 145 -7.40 -11.23 0.80
CA CYS A 145 -7.05 -10.84 2.17
C CYS A 145 -7.50 -9.44 2.56
N ILE A 146 -7.50 -9.22 3.88
CA ILE A 146 -7.68 -7.92 4.51
C ILE A 146 -6.52 -7.71 5.47
N MET A 147 -5.71 -6.69 5.23
CA MET A 147 -4.65 -6.24 6.13
C MET A 147 -5.13 -5.03 6.91
N GLU A 148 -4.89 -5.01 8.21
CA GLU A 148 -5.27 -3.92 9.11
C GLU A 148 -4.06 -3.50 9.95
N ASN A 149 -3.81 -2.19 10.05
CA ASN A 149 -2.77 -1.67 10.92
C ASN A 149 -3.21 -1.75 12.39
N LEU A 150 -2.25 -2.01 13.28
CA LEU A 150 -2.42 -1.87 14.73
C LEU A 150 -1.84 -0.52 15.14
N ILE A 151 -2.69 0.50 15.33
CA ILE A 151 -2.32 1.87 15.67
C ILE A 151 -2.45 2.10 17.18
N GLY A 152 -1.39 2.58 17.82
CA GLY A 152 -1.39 2.89 19.23
C GLY A 152 -1.90 1.68 20.04
N GLN A 153 -2.97 1.88 20.81
CA GLN A 153 -3.56 0.88 21.70
C GLN A 153 -4.24 -0.28 20.96
N ASP A 154 -4.42 -0.22 19.63
CA ASP A 154 -4.93 -1.37 18.88
C ASP A 154 -4.02 -2.60 19.03
N VAL A 155 -2.73 -2.40 19.34
CA VAL A 155 -1.79 -3.49 19.63
C VAL A 155 -2.25 -4.38 20.78
N ASP A 156 -3.06 -3.87 21.71
CA ASP A 156 -3.61 -4.61 22.84
C ASP A 156 -4.62 -5.69 22.40
N ARG A 157 -5.07 -5.65 21.12
CA ARG A 157 -5.88 -6.71 20.50
C ARG A 157 -5.09 -7.98 20.23
N PHE A 158 -3.75 -7.96 20.37
CA PHE A 158 -2.84 -9.08 20.06
C PHE A 158 -3.34 -10.44 20.55
N ASP A 159 -3.67 -10.56 21.84
CA ASP A 159 -4.11 -11.81 22.45
C ASP A 159 -5.39 -12.36 21.79
N SER A 160 -6.32 -11.46 21.42
CA SER A 160 -7.57 -11.82 20.75
C SER A 160 -7.38 -12.24 19.28
N LEU A 161 -6.23 -11.90 18.68
CA LEU A 161 -5.91 -12.17 17.28
C LEU A 161 -5.10 -13.47 17.12
N LEU A 162 -4.24 -13.80 18.08
CA LEU A 162 -3.30 -14.93 18.03
C LEU A 162 -3.95 -16.27 17.65
N GLY A 163 -5.14 -16.56 18.17
CA GLY A 163 -5.82 -17.84 17.95
C GLY A 163 -6.71 -17.89 16.70
N LYS A 164 -6.79 -16.82 15.91
CA LYS A 164 -7.74 -16.75 14.78
C LYS A 164 -7.19 -17.46 13.54
N PRO A 165 -7.88 -18.48 13.00
CA PRO A 165 -7.45 -19.15 11.77
C PRO A 165 -7.31 -18.17 10.60
N GLY A 166 -6.31 -18.42 9.74
CA GLY A 166 -6.06 -17.62 8.54
C GLY A 166 -5.57 -16.19 8.82
N LEU A 167 -5.00 -15.93 9.99
CA LEU A 167 -4.46 -14.63 10.37
C LEU A 167 -2.95 -14.70 10.58
N SER A 168 -2.21 -13.80 9.94
CA SER A 168 -0.79 -13.53 10.24
C SER A 168 -0.67 -12.19 10.96
N ILE A 169 0.07 -12.14 12.07
CA ILE A 169 0.27 -10.91 12.86
C ILE A 169 1.75 -10.56 12.90
N HIS A 170 2.06 -9.28 12.69
CA HIS A 170 3.40 -8.74 12.66
C HIS A 170 3.49 -7.55 13.63
N LEU A 171 4.24 -7.71 14.71
CA LEU A 171 4.54 -6.63 15.65
C LEU A 171 5.92 -6.06 15.39
N TYR A 172 6.05 -4.73 15.42
CA TYR A 172 7.30 -4.05 15.08
C TYR A 172 8.29 -3.91 16.25
N GLY A 173 8.00 -4.52 17.41
CA GLY A 173 8.90 -4.48 18.58
C GLY A 173 9.09 -3.10 19.21
N LYS A 174 8.16 -2.15 18.98
CA LYS A 174 8.24 -0.79 19.54
C LYS A 174 7.92 -0.82 21.04
N SER A 175 8.83 -0.30 21.86
CA SER A 175 8.73 -0.32 23.33
C SER A 175 7.63 0.57 23.92
N GLU A 176 7.18 1.59 23.19
CA GLU A 176 6.19 2.55 23.67
C GLU A 176 5.03 2.71 22.71
N THR A 177 3.82 2.61 23.25
CA THR A 177 2.57 2.90 22.54
C THR A 177 2.24 4.39 22.58
N ARG A 178 1.88 4.99 21.44
CA ARG A 178 1.44 6.40 21.34
C ARG A 178 0.29 6.53 20.34
N PRO A 179 -0.66 7.48 20.52
CA PRO A 179 -1.70 7.74 19.52
C PRO A 179 -1.10 7.99 18.12
N GLY A 180 -1.70 7.39 17.09
CA GLY A 180 -1.24 7.48 15.71
C GLY A 180 0.03 6.68 15.38
N ARG A 181 0.70 6.06 16.36
CA ARG A 181 1.91 5.27 16.12
C ARG A 181 1.56 3.88 15.60
N LYS A 182 2.03 3.51 14.41
CA LYS A 182 1.93 2.14 13.88
C LYS A 182 2.74 1.17 14.75
N MET A 183 2.09 0.26 15.46
CA MET A 183 2.73 -0.71 16.37
C MET A 183 2.94 -2.08 15.71
N GLY A 184 2.11 -2.39 14.72
CA GLY A 184 2.17 -3.61 13.94
C GLY A 184 1.10 -3.60 12.87
N HIS A 185 0.85 -4.76 12.28
CA HIS A 185 -0.31 -5.02 11.45
C HIS A 185 -0.69 -6.50 11.57
N PHE A 186 -1.89 -6.83 11.10
CA PHE A 186 -2.24 -8.22 10.84
C PHE A 186 -2.90 -8.34 9.48
N THR A 187 -2.75 -9.51 8.87
CA THR A 187 -3.39 -9.86 7.59
C THR A 187 -4.26 -11.08 7.80
N ARG A 188 -5.55 -10.96 7.49
CA ARG A 188 -6.52 -12.06 7.49
C ARG A 188 -6.74 -12.51 6.05
N LEU A 189 -6.46 -13.78 5.77
CA LEU A 189 -6.83 -14.43 4.51
C LEU A 189 -8.35 -14.69 4.49
N THR A 190 -9.00 -14.38 3.37
CA THR A 190 -10.46 -14.51 3.22
C THR A 190 -10.88 -15.60 2.25
N GLY A 191 -9.94 -16.23 1.55
CA GLY A 191 -10.18 -17.34 0.63
C GLY A 191 -9.07 -17.47 -0.40
N PRO A 192 -9.17 -18.46 -1.31
CA PRO A 192 -8.34 -18.51 -2.52
C PRO A 192 -8.47 -17.24 -3.34
N ALA A 193 -7.45 -16.91 -4.12
CA ALA A 193 -7.50 -15.75 -4.99
C ALA A 193 -8.63 -15.85 -6.03
N SER A 194 -9.56 -14.90 -6.01
CA SER A 194 -10.64 -14.72 -7.01
C SER A 194 -10.19 -14.02 -8.28
#